data_AF-A0A7G1IGZ9-F1
#
_entry.id   AF-A0A7G1IGZ9-F1
#
_cell.length_a   1.000
_cell.length_b   1.000
_cell.length_c   1.000
_cell.angle_alpha   90.00
_cell.angle_beta   90.00
_cell.angle_gamma   90.00
#
_symmetry.space_group_name_H-M   'P 1'
#
loop_
_entity.id
_entity.type
_entity.pdbx_description
1 polymer ?
#
loop_
_entity_poly.entity_id
_entity_poly.type
_entity_poly.pdbx_seq_one_letter_code
_entity_poly.pdbx_strand_id
1 'polypeptide(L)'
;MSLGMADQEILNAMLGTGHTVAGLPPGYIVYDHDHPNGRIATPEELGVTAGQYNSVIGPALSQSLEPRPPSERFSPDVGLVSRYDDIVGVPHPDQGRK
;
A
#
# COMPACT_ATOMS: atom_id res chain seq x y z
N MET A 1 5.19 -4.44 -20.96
CA MET A 1 5.07 -4.67 -19.51
C MET A 1 3.66 -5.18 -19.24
N SER A 2 3.52 -6.37 -18.65
CA SER A 2 2.22 -6.96 -18.28
C SER A 2 1.73 -6.30 -16.99
N LEU A 3 0.47 -5.87 -16.95
CA LEU A 3 -0.12 -5.17 -15.79
C LEU A 3 0.08 -5.97 -14.48
N GLY A 4 -0.03 -7.30 -14.54
CA GLY A 4 0.13 -8.16 -13.37
C GLY A 4 1.55 -8.24 -12.78
N MET A 5 2.60 -7.90 -13.55
CA MET A 5 3.95 -7.78 -12.97
C MET A 5 4.08 -6.52 -12.11
N ALA A 6 3.47 -5.41 -12.52
CA ALA A 6 3.48 -4.19 -11.71
C ALA A 6 2.67 -4.39 -10.42
N ASP A 7 1.50 -5.02 -10.52
CA ASP A 7 0.65 -5.28 -9.36
C ASP A 7 1.33 -6.24 -8.36
N GLN A 8 2.03 -7.25 -8.87
CA GLN A 8 2.84 -8.17 -8.06
C GLN A 8 3.94 -7.42 -7.29
N GLU A 9 4.68 -6.52 -7.94
CA GLU A 9 5.74 -5.75 -7.30
C GLU A 9 5.20 -4.84 -6.18
N ILE A 10 4.02 -4.24 -6.39
CA ILE A 10 3.38 -3.42 -5.36
C ILE A 10 2.97 -4.29 -4.16
N LEU A 11 2.34 -5.45 -4.40
CA LEU A 11 1.99 -6.38 -3.33
C LEU A 11 3.22 -6.93 -2.58
N ASN A 12 4.31 -7.22 -3.30
CA ASN A 12 5.59 -7.60 -2.72
C ASN A 12 6.15 -6.50 -1.80
N ALA A 13 6.08 -5.24 -2.23
CA ALA A 13 6.51 -4.11 -1.41
C ALA A 13 5.62 -3.95 -0.16
N MET A 14 4.31 -4.19 -0.27
CA MET A 14 3.40 -4.20 0.88
C MET A 14 3.79 -5.29 1.88
N LEU A 15 4.01 -6.52 1.42
CA LEU A 15 4.47 -7.60 2.29
C LEU A 15 5.85 -7.28 2.90
N GLY A 16 6.80 -6.79 2.10
CA GLY A 16 8.13 -6.39 2.57
C GLY A 16 8.10 -5.33 3.68
N THR A 17 7.09 -4.46 3.67
CA THR A 17 6.88 -3.43 4.71
C THR A 17 6.02 -3.91 5.89
N GLY A 18 5.61 -5.19 5.90
CA GLY A 18 4.81 -5.80 6.96
C GLY A 18 3.31 -5.50 6.85
N HIS A 19 2.84 -4.96 5.73
CA HIS A 19 1.42 -4.79 5.48
C HIS A 19 0.76 -6.12 5.09
N THR A 20 -0.40 -6.39 5.68
CA THR A 20 -1.21 -7.55 5.31
C THR A 20 -1.83 -7.34 3.93
N VAL A 21 -1.65 -8.32 3.05
CA VAL A 21 -2.35 -8.39 1.77
C VAL A 21 -3.62 -9.21 1.93
N ALA A 22 -4.76 -8.66 1.55
CA ALA A 22 -6.07 -9.31 1.64
C ALA A 22 -6.56 -9.79 0.28
N GLY A 23 -7.48 -10.76 0.27
CA GLY A 23 -8.13 -11.23 -0.95
C GLY A 23 -7.31 -12.20 -1.82
N LEU A 24 -6.12 -12.60 -1.36
CA LEU A 24 -5.32 -13.64 -2.04
C LEU A 24 -5.78 -15.05 -1.67
N PRO A 25 -5.89 -15.98 -2.65
CA PRO A 25 -6.09 -17.39 -2.36
C PRO A 25 -4.91 -18.00 -1.60
N PRO A 26 -5.15 -19.09 -0.83
CA PRO A 26 -4.07 -19.84 -0.20
C PRO A 26 -3.02 -20.28 -1.23
N GLY A 27 -1.75 -20.15 -0.89
CA GLY A 27 -0.63 -20.53 -1.76
C GLY A 27 -0.11 -19.41 -2.67
N TYR A 28 -0.81 -18.27 -2.77
CA TYR A 28 -0.30 -17.10 -3.50
C TYR A 28 0.76 -16.31 -2.73
N ILE A 29 0.95 -16.60 -1.44
CA ILE A 29 2.04 -16.03 -0.62
C ILE A 29 3.04 -17.14 -0.31
N VAL A 30 4.28 -16.93 -0.71
CA VAL A 30 5.43 -17.80 -0.43
C VAL A 30 6.25 -17.17 0.70
N TYR A 31 6.58 -17.98 1.70
CA TYR A 31 7.48 -17.60 2.78
C TYR A 31 8.81 -18.32 2.58
N ASP A 32 9.87 -17.56 2.36
CA ASP A 32 11.23 -18.06 2.19
C ASP A 32 12.21 -17.25 3.07
N HIS A 33 13.49 -17.63 3.07
CA HIS A 33 14.49 -17.00 3.93
C HIS A 33 14.74 -15.52 3.57
N ASP A 34 14.55 -15.17 2.29
CA ASP A 34 14.77 -13.82 1.78
C ASP A 34 13.54 -12.91 1.99
N HIS A 35 12.35 -13.51 2.18
CA HIS A 35 11.08 -12.80 2.36
C HIS A 35 10.40 -13.24 3.67
N PRO A 36 10.83 -12.73 4.84
CA PRO A 36 10.28 -13.11 6.14
C PRO A 36 8.79 -12.76 6.30
N ASN A 37 8.34 -11.71 5.61
CA ASN A 37 6.92 -11.30 5.59
C ASN A 37 6.13 -11.91 4.42
N GLY A 38 6.78 -12.79 3.65
CA GLY A 38 6.25 -13.40 2.45
C GLY A 38 6.44 -12.54 1.20
N ARG A 39 6.30 -13.19 0.06
CA ARG A 39 6.20 -12.59 -1.27
C ARG A 39 5.08 -13.23 -2.07
N ILE A 40 4.62 -12.55 -3.10
CA ILE A 40 3.68 -13.10 -4.05
C ILE A 40 4.37 -14.17 -4.91
N ALA A 41 3.76 -15.35 -4.99
CA ALA A 41 4.18 -16.46 -5.84
C ALA A 41 4.14 -16.04 -7.32
N THR A 42 5.10 -16.47 -8.13
CA THR A 42 5.04 -16.21 -9.57
C THR A 42 4.00 -17.12 -10.25
N PRO A 43 3.49 -16.74 -11.44
CA PRO A 43 2.55 -17.59 -12.19
C PRO A 43 3.09 -19.01 -12.44
N GLU A 44 4.40 -19.12 -12.65
CA GLU A 44 5.09 -20.39 -12.89
C GLU A 44 5.12 -21.28 -11.64
N GLU A 45 5.33 -20.69 -10.45
CA GLU A 45 5.31 -21.42 -9.17
C GLU A 45 3.91 -21.96 -8.85
N LEU A 46 2.88 -21.26 -9.28
CA LEU A 46 1.48 -21.65 -9.12
C LEU A 46 0.98 -22.60 -10.22
N GLY A 47 1.74 -22.76 -11.31
CA GLY A 47 1.32 -23.53 -12.48
C GLY A 47 0.08 -22.96 -13.18
N VAL A 48 -0.13 -21.64 -13.09
CA VAL A 48 -1.29 -20.95 -13.67
C VAL A 48 -0.92 -20.13 -14.90
N THR A 49 -1.89 -19.88 -15.76
CA THR A 49 -1.70 -18.96 -16.89
C THR A 49 -1.64 -17.51 -16.42
N ALA A 50 -0.97 -16.64 -17.19
CA ALA A 50 -0.90 -15.21 -16.89
C ALA A 50 -2.30 -14.55 -16.77
N GLY A 51 -3.29 -15.02 -17.54
CA GLY A 51 -4.67 -14.53 -17.45
C GLY A 51 -5.33 -14.88 -16.11
N GLN A 52 -5.17 -16.12 -15.65
CA GLN A 52 -5.66 -16.56 -14.33
C GLN A 52 -4.96 -15.82 -13.21
N TYR A 53 -3.65 -15.64 -13.31
CA TYR A 53 -2.87 -14.89 -12.33
C TYR A 53 -3.34 -13.43 -12.21
N ASN A 54 -3.46 -12.72 -13.34
CA ASN A 54 -3.91 -11.32 -13.35
C ASN A 54 -5.34 -11.16 -12.81
N SER A 55 -6.20 -12.17 -13.03
CA SER A 55 -7.58 -12.16 -12.50
C SER A 55 -7.66 -12.21 -10.98
N VAL A 56 -6.59 -12.65 -10.31
CA VAL A 56 -6.48 -12.75 -8.84
C VAL A 56 -5.69 -11.58 -8.26
N ILE A 57 -4.54 -11.27 -8.85
CA ILE A 57 -3.62 -10.24 -8.34
C ILE A 57 -4.23 -8.85 -8.39
N GLY A 58 -4.89 -8.48 -9.51
CA GLY A 58 -5.50 -7.16 -9.64
C GLY A 58 -6.54 -6.86 -8.54
N PRO A 59 -7.55 -7.74 -8.33
CA PRO A 59 -8.51 -7.58 -7.24
C PRO A 59 -7.87 -7.59 -5.84
N ALA A 60 -6.87 -8.44 -5.60
CA ALA A 60 -6.18 -8.49 -4.31
C ALA A 60 -5.44 -7.17 -4.01
N LEU A 61 -4.80 -6.58 -5.02
CA LEU A 61 -4.20 -5.25 -4.89
C LEU A 61 -5.26 -4.19 -4.60
N SER A 62 -6.37 -4.16 -5.35
CA SER A 62 -7.46 -3.21 -5.10
C SER A 62 -7.99 -3.32 -3.67
N GLN A 63 -8.23 -4.53 -3.17
CA GLN A 63 -8.71 -4.75 -1.79
C GLN A 63 -7.67 -4.38 -0.73
N SER A 64 -6.39 -4.53 -1.03
CA SER A 64 -5.31 -4.17 -0.11
C SER A 64 -5.05 -2.65 -0.08
N LEU A 65 -5.47 -1.94 -1.14
CA LEU A 65 -5.39 -0.48 -1.24
C LEU A 65 -6.68 0.24 -0.79
N GLU A 66 -7.84 -0.42 -0.88
CA GLU A 66 -9.15 0.12 -0.46
C GLU A 66 -9.38 0.03 1.06
N PRO A 67 -9.98 1.06 1.66
CA PRO A 67 -9.30 2.27 2.07
C PRO A 67 -8.92 2.19 3.56
N ARG A 68 -7.81 2.86 3.90
CA ARG A 68 -7.58 3.36 5.26
C ARG A 68 -8.91 3.90 5.81
N PRO A 69 -9.26 3.64 7.09
CA PRO A 69 -10.46 4.23 7.69
C PRO A 69 -10.46 5.70 7.33
N PRO A 70 -11.61 6.29 6.94
CA PRO A 70 -11.66 7.63 6.37
C PRO A 70 -10.85 8.53 7.29
N SER A 71 -9.65 8.91 6.86
CA SER A 71 -8.85 9.88 7.58
C SER A 71 -9.76 11.09 7.67
N GLU A 72 -10.26 11.34 8.89
CA GLU A 72 -11.28 12.32 9.21
C GLU A 72 -11.09 13.54 8.32
N ARG A 73 -11.96 13.72 7.31
CA ARG A 73 -12.08 14.93 6.47
C ARG A 73 -10.86 15.86 6.52
N PHE A 74 -9.68 15.39 6.14
CA PHE A 74 -8.55 16.30 6.00
C PHE A 74 -8.72 16.91 4.63
N SER A 75 -9.44 18.03 4.57
CA SER A 75 -9.41 18.92 3.43
C SER A 75 -7.92 19.14 3.10
N PRO A 76 -7.47 18.81 1.88
CA PRO A 76 -6.06 18.80 1.50
C PRO A 76 -5.35 20.13 1.82
N ASP A 77 -6.09 21.22 1.87
CA ASP A 77 -5.62 22.55 2.23
C ASP A 77 -5.23 22.70 3.71
N VAL A 78 -5.92 22.04 4.65
CA VAL A 78 -5.66 22.20 6.10
C VAL A 78 -4.44 21.39 6.55
N GLY A 79 -4.22 20.21 5.95
CA GLY A 79 -3.08 19.36 6.28
C GLY A 79 -1.73 19.89 5.80
N LEU A 80 -1.71 20.66 4.71
CA LEU A 80 -0.49 21.28 4.18
C LEU A 80 -0.06 22.51 4.98
N VAL A 81 -1.01 23.35 5.41
CA VAL A 81 -0.72 24.54 6.24
C VAL A 81 -0.11 24.14 7.58
N SER A 82 -0.67 23.13 8.24
CA SER A 82 -0.18 22.71 9.56
C SER A 82 1.22 22.08 9.52
N ARG A 83 1.59 21.39 8.45
CA ARG A 83 2.96 20.84 8.29
C ARG A 83 3.99 21.93 7.97
N TYR A 84 3.59 22.97 7.25
CA TYR A 84 4.49 24.08 6.94
C TYR A 84 4.82 24.87 8.23
N ASP A 85 3.83 25.12 9.08
CA ASP A 85 4.04 25.78 10.38
C ASP A 85 4.95 24.98 11.33
N ASP A 86 4.76 23.65 11.40
CA ASP A 86 5.60 22.77 12.24
C ASP A 86 7.05 22.65 11.74
N ILE A 87 7.28 22.73 10.42
CA ILE A 87 8.63 22.62 9.82
C ILE A 87 9.40 23.95 9.89
N VAL A 88 8.71 25.08 9.66
CA VAL A 88 9.36 26.39 9.59
C VAL A 88 9.54 27.02 10.97
N GLY A 89 8.84 26.50 12.01
CA GLY A 89 9.07 26.91 13.39
C GLY A 89 8.90 28.41 13.59
N VAL A 90 7.93 29.01 12.91
CA VAL A 90 7.62 30.44 13.07
C VAL A 90 6.73 30.58 14.30
N PRO A 91 7.22 31.14 15.42
CA PRO A 91 6.31 31.60 16.46
C PRO A 91 5.48 32.73 15.86
N HIS A 92 4.19 32.52 15.67
CA HIS A 92 3.25 33.57 15.31
C HIS A 92 3.31 34.68 16.38
N PRO A 93 3.79 35.90 16.09
CA PRO A 93 3.74 36.99 17.04
C PRO A 93 2.40 37.70 16.90
N ASP A 94 1.28 37.02 17.17
CA ASP A 94 0.02 37.72 17.47
C ASP A 94 -1.04 36.87 18.20
N GLN A 95 -0.63 35.93 19.06
CA GLN A 95 -1.51 35.54 20.18
C GLN A 95 -1.37 36.59 21.29
N GLY A 96 -1.86 37.79 21.00
CA GLY A 96 -1.64 38.95 21.83
C GLY A 96 -2.52 40.15 21.52
N ARG A 97 -3.86 40.00 21.55
CA ARG A 97 -4.76 40.90 22.31
C ARG A 97 -6.24 40.51 22.24
N LYS A 98 -6.88 40.82 23.37
CA LYS A 98 -8.32 40.83 23.66
C LYS A 98 -9.14 41.63 22.65
#